data_AF-A0A563DSN9-F1
#
_entry.id   AF-A0A563DSN9-F1
#
_cell.length_a   1.000
_cell.length_b   1.000
_cell.length_c   1.000
_cell.angle_alpha   90.00
_cell.angle_beta   90.00
_cell.angle_gamma   90.00
#
_symmetry.space_group_name_H-M   'P 1'
#
loop_
_entity.id
_entity.type
_entity.pdbx_description
1 polymer ?
#
loop_
_entity_poly.entity_id
_entity_poly.type
_entity_poly.pdbx_seq_one_letter_code
_entity_poly.pdbx_strand_id
1 'polypeptide(L)'
;MTDRNSRPTPTRRVVVGGAVAAAAAAVLLTETPPAFALGGSYAIAFKANTNALWWTASGDHSQGMKAGTSPAMAGNGRGGYQLAFQANTGALIVYGDDIKKNTAQGMDAASSPAIARLSDGRYVVAFQANNHDLYRWDSQYGPARLNLGMMTGTSPSIAAGPSGSYRIAFQANTGELWTYDSASGGGQDWHQGMAPFTSPSITWAGGWQMAFQANTSNLYTFGGLAKANLRLGMAPRTSPVIAQGSSGYRIAFQANTASLWHWDSQSGPKNWALGMQPGTSPAIVGLSGGGYQLAFQANTGNLWSVGDAGSPGDLKLGMDSKATSPSLAGGYGSAAAIGRYNAGILAGANRYPNNYPYGQQCLVFVEDQIRYAGGPSIHMPGAPSTYQSIWAQFATGQSWATVAPGDICQWYDGHGEHTVIITGGNSPTNATVVDSNYGYNMRVNRGSWSSRDAGFAANTYKLWRVK
;
A
#
# COMPACT_ATOMS: atom_id res chain seq x y z
N MET A 1 19.94 39.28 72.52
CA MET A 1 20.73 40.17 71.65
C MET A 1 21.82 39.33 70.97
N THR A 2 21.88 39.42 69.63
CA THR A 2 23.06 39.27 68.72
C THR A 2 23.87 37.95 68.68
N ASP A 3 23.55 37.11 67.69
CA ASP A 3 24.27 36.88 66.40
C ASP A 3 25.82 36.75 66.39
N ARG A 4 26.37 35.58 65.97
CA ARG A 4 27.11 35.33 64.69
C ARG A 4 28.20 34.24 64.69
N ASN A 5 28.12 33.43 63.63
CA ASN A 5 29.18 32.94 62.73
C ASN A 5 30.26 31.93 63.17
N SER A 6 30.18 30.74 62.57
CA SER A 6 31.27 30.20 61.74
C SER A 6 30.73 29.21 60.69
N ARG A 7 30.81 29.60 59.41
CA ARG A 7 30.50 28.78 58.21
C ARG A 7 31.77 28.10 57.68
N PRO A 8 31.67 26.87 57.13
CA PRO A 8 32.56 26.38 56.10
C PRO A 8 31.91 26.31 54.70
N THR A 9 32.79 26.39 53.71
CA THR A 9 32.65 26.58 52.26
C THR A 9 31.90 25.46 51.50
N PRO A 10 31.10 25.74 50.46
CA PRO A 10 30.46 24.72 49.64
C PRO A 10 31.34 24.25 48.48
N THR A 11 31.52 22.93 48.36
CA THR A 11 32.10 22.23 47.22
C THR A 11 31.24 22.37 45.97
N ARG A 12 31.85 22.82 44.88
CA ARG A 12 31.30 23.03 43.54
C ARG A 12 30.86 21.69 42.92
N ARG A 13 29.55 21.42 42.84
CA ARG A 13 28.97 20.33 42.04
C ARG A 13 28.93 20.77 40.58
N VAL A 14 29.69 20.09 39.71
CA VAL A 14 29.55 20.18 38.26
C VAL A 14 28.23 19.53 37.89
N VAL A 15 27.27 20.31 37.39
CA VAL A 15 26.07 19.77 36.72
C VAL A 15 26.51 19.37 35.32
N VAL A 16 26.76 18.07 35.12
CA VAL A 16 26.80 17.49 33.77
C VAL A 16 25.35 17.35 33.34
N GLY A 17 24.93 18.17 32.37
CA GLY A 17 23.64 18.04 31.72
C GLY A 17 23.52 16.65 31.10
N GLY A 18 22.73 15.78 31.72
CA GLY A 18 22.33 14.51 31.14
C GLY A 18 21.41 14.78 29.96
N ALA A 19 21.97 14.76 28.75
CA ALA A 19 21.18 14.57 27.54
C ALA A 19 20.41 13.25 27.71
N VAL A 20 19.08 13.34 27.78
CA VAL A 20 18.21 12.18 27.74
C VAL A 20 18.29 11.65 26.31
N ALA A 21 19.23 10.75 26.06
CA ALA A 21 19.28 9.99 24.83
C ALA A 21 18.01 9.13 24.79
N ALA A 22 17.02 9.55 24.00
CA ALA A 22 15.89 8.72 23.65
C ALA A 22 16.44 7.49 22.93
N ALA A 23 16.49 6.35 23.62
CA ALA A 23 16.81 5.08 23.01
C ALA A 23 15.70 4.75 22.00
N ALA A 24 15.97 4.98 20.72
CA ALA A 24 15.17 4.46 19.64
C ALA A 24 15.27 2.93 19.70
N ALA A 25 14.25 2.27 20.24
CA ALA A 25 14.13 0.82 20.14
C ALA A 25 14.05 0.47 18.65
N ALA A 26 15.11 -0.15 18.13
CA ALA A 26 15.13 -0.71 16.80
C ALA A 26 14.07 -1.82 16.75
N VAL A 27 13.01 -1.60 15.98
CA VAL A 27 12.08 -2.67 15.58
C VAL A 27 12.88 -3.59 14.66
N LEU A 28 13.23 -4.78 15.15
CA LEU A 28 13.89 -5.81 14.35
C LEU A 28 12.86 -6.38 13.37
N LEU A 29 13.01 -6.06 12.09
CA LEU A 29 12.14 -6.55 11.01
C LEU A 29 12.63 -7.93 10.56
N THR A 30 12.16 -9.00 11.18
CA THR A 30 12.45 -10.38 10.73
C THR A 30 11.16 -11.14 10.48
N GLU A 31 11.02 -11.77 9.32
CA GLU A 31 9.83 -12.54 8.95
C GLU A 31 10.14 -14.02 8.71
N THR A 32 9.24 -14.88 9.20
CA THR A 32 8.92 -16.19 8.62
C THR A 32 7.40 -16.24 8.42
N PRO A 33 6.88 -16.20 7.18
CA PRO A 33 5.44 -16.14 6.94
C PRO A 33 4.77 -17.53 6.95
N PRO A 34 3.60 -17.70 7.59
CA PRO A 34 2.67 -18.76 7.22
C PRO A 34 1.93 -18.37 5.92
N ALA A 35 1.96 -19.26 4.93
CA ALA A 35 1.29 -19.08 3.64
C ALA A 35 -0.23 -19.29 3.76
N PHE A 36 -1.00 -18.23 3.57
CA PHE A 36 -2.39 -18.31 3.11
C PHE A 36 -2.56 -17.31 1.97
N ALA A 37 -2.76 -17.83 0.76
CA ALA A 37 -3.04 -17.03 -0.42
C ALA A 37 -4.55 -17.03 -0.65
N LEU A 38 -5.22 -15.91 -0.36
CA LEU A 38 -6.45 -15.63 -1.09
C LEU A 38 -6.03 -15.28 -2.52
N GLY A 39 -6.24 -16.20 -3.46
CA GLY A 39 -6.10 -15.90 -4.88
C GLY A 39 -7.11 -14.82 -5.25
N GLY A 40 -6.69 -13.56 -5.28
CA GLY A 40 -7.63 -12.45 -5.46
C GLY A 40 -6.97 -11.19 -5.97
N SER A 41 -7.74 -10.45 -6.76
CA SER A 41 -7.56 -9.08 -7.29
C SER A 41 -7.24 -8.00 -6.25
N TYR A 42 -7.15 -8.36 -4.96
CA TYR A 42 -7.12 -7.48 -3.80
C TYR A 42 -6.34 -8.09 -2.61
N ALA A 43 -5.92 -7.24 -1.67
CA ALA A 43 -5.38 -7.66 -0.36
C ALA A 43 -6.09 -6.89 0.77
N ILE A 44 -6.27 -7.55 1.91
CA ILE A 44 -6.88 -6.96 3.12
C ILE A 44 -5.82 -6.84 4.20
N ALA A 45 -5.66 -5.66 4.80
CA ALA A 45 -4.96 -5.48 6.07
C ALA A 45 -5.92 -5.23 7.22
N PHE A 46 -5.60 -5.75 8.40
CA PHE A 46 -6.37 -5.58 9.61
C PHE A 46 -5.51 -5.76 10.85
N LYS A 47 -6.01 -5.29 12.01
CA LYS A 47 -5.42 -5.61 13.30
C LYS A 47 -6.05 -6.90 13.83
N ALA A 48 -5.25 -7.95 13.96
CA ALA A 48 -5.72 -9.22 14.50
C ALA A 48 -5.94 -9.14 16.01
N ASN A 49 -6.68 -10.12 16.54
CA ASN A 49 -6.89 -10.28 17.98
C ASN A 49 -5.60 -10.57 18.78
N THR A 50 -4.49 -10.89 18.11
CA THR A 50 -3.13 -10.97 18.69
C THR A 50 -2.47 -9.59 18.91
N ASN A 51 -3.16 -8.50 18.55
CA ASN A 51 -2.63 -7.12 18.50
C ASN A 51 -1.57 -6.86 17.41
N ALA A 52 -1.31 -7.82 16.54
CA ALA A 52 -0.42 -7.65 15.40
C ALA A 52 -1.16 -7.11 14.17
N LEU A 53 -0.43 -6.40 13.31
CA LEU A 53 -0.82 -6.13 11.94
C LEU A 53 -0.79 -7.43 11.13
N TRP A 54 -1.91 -7.73 10.48
CA TRP A 54 -2.07 -8.87 9.60
C TRP A 54 -2.51 -8.41 8.22
N TRP A 55 -2.14 -9.15 7.19
CA TRP A 55 -2.77 -9.03 5.89
C TRP A 55 -2.79 -10.33 5.09
N THR A 56 -3.81 -10.46 4.24
CA THR A 56 -4.16 -11.71 3.56
C THR A 56 -3.18 -12.17 2.48
N ALA A 57 -2.10 -11.41 2.22
CA ALA A 57 -1.06 -11.79 1.26
C ALA A 57 0.14 -12.51 1.90
N SER A 58 0.36 -12.37 3.22
CA SER A 58 1.56 -12.96 3.86
C SER A 58 1.45 -13.29 5.37
N GLY A 59 0.30 -13.10 6.02
CA GLY A 59 0.05 -13.61 7.38
C GLY A 59 0.29 -12.62 8.52
N ASP A 60 0.77 -13.10 9.68
CA ASP A 60 1.19 -12.28 10.82
C ASP A 60 2.60 -11.73 10.60
N HIS A 61 2.78 -10.42 10.76
CA HIS A 61 4.07 -9.76 10.56
C HIS A 61 4.74 -9.30 11.85
N SER A 62 4.20 -9.69 13.01
CA SER A 62 4.69 -9.35 14.35
C SER A 62 4.86 -7.83 14.59
N GLN A 63 4.23 -7.00 13.76
CA GLN A 63 4.21 -5.55 13.92
C GLN A 63 3.11 -5.17 14.90
N GLY A 64 3.49 -4.74 16.10
CA GLY A 64 2.55 -4.31 17.12
C GLY A 64 1.81 -3.03 16.73
N MET A 65 0.48 -3.10 16.60
CA MET A 65 -0.37 -1.97 16.27
C MET A 65 -1.06 -1.38 17.50
N LYS A 66 -1.13 -0.05 17.55
CA LYS A 66 -1.85 0.67 18.60
C LYS A 66 -3.31 0.22 18.67
N ALA A 67 -3.77 -0.14 19.87
CA ALA A 67 -5.17 -0.49 20.12
C ALA A 67 -6.12 0.65 19.75
N GLY A 68 -7.25 0.33 19.13
CA GLY A 68 -8.24 1.33 18.70
C GLY A 68 -7.90 2.04 17.38
N THR A 69 -6.84 1.62 16.68
CA THR A 69 -6.49 2.15 15.35
C THR A 69 -6.58 1.07 14.28
N SER A 70 -6.77 1.53 13.04
CA SER A 70 -6.88 0.69 11.85
C SER A 70 -5.67 0.92 10.94
N PRO A 71 -5.22 -0.08 10.17
CA PRO A 71 -4.22 0.13 9.14
C PRO A 71 -4.85 0.78 7.90
N ALA A 72 -4.02 1.34 7.02
CA ALA A 72 -4.40 1.75 5.69
C ALA A 72 -3.48 1.10 4.65
N MET A 73 -4.05 0.65 3.53
CA MET A 73 -3.34 -0.03 2.46
C MET A 73 -3.51 0.70 1.12
N ALA A 74 -2.43 0.80 0.35
CA ALA A 74 -2.43 1.17 -1.06
C ALA A 74 -1.71 0.08 -1.87
N GLY A 75 -2.19 -0.17 -3.09
CA GLY A 75 -1.48 -1.05 -4.04
C GLY A 75 -0.29 -0.33 -4.65
N ASN A 76 0.79 -1.07 -4.94
CA ASN A 76 2.00 -0.51 -5.56
C ASN A 76 1.94 -0.41 -7.11
N GLY A 77 0.82 -0.84 -7.70
CA GLY A 77 0.62 -0.90 -9.15
C GLY A 77 1.41 -2.02 -9.86
N ARG A 78 2.11 -2.87 -9.11
CA ARG A 78 2.94 -3.99 -9.58
C ARG A 78 2.55 -5.32 -8.89
N GLY A 79 1.32 -5.40 -8.38
CA GLY A 79 0.82 -6.59 -7.66
C GLY A 79 1.33 -6.71 -6.21
N GLY A 80 1.84 -5.64 -5.62
CA GLY A 80 2.26 -5.54 -4.23
C GLY A 80 1.55 -4.41 -3.46
N TYR A 81 1.96 -4.18 -2.21
CA TYR A 81 1.31 -3.25 -1.29
C TYR A 81 2.26 -2.28 -0.59
N GLN A 82 1.66 -1.22 -0.09
CA GLN A 82 2.22 -0.35 0.92
C GLN A 82 1.17 -0.10 2.01
N LEU A 83 1.58 -0.31 3.26
CA LEU A 83 0.78 -0.08 4.46
C LEU A 83 1.24 1.18 5.18
N ALA A 84 0.28 1.87 5.80
CA ALA A 84 0.50 2.84 6.85
C ALA A 84 -0.28 2.41 8.10
N PHE A 85 0.37 2.45 9.27
CA PHE A 85 -0.29 2.11 10.53
C PHE A 85 0.35 2.82 11.72
N GLN A 86 -0.39 2.94 12.82
CA GLN A 86 0.17 3.42 14.08
C GLN A 86 0.76 2.25 14.86
N ALA A 87 2.07 2.28 15.12
CA ALA A 87 2.71 1.30 16.00
C ALA A 87 2.26 1.47 17.46
N ASN A 88 2.48 0.45 18.29
CA ASN A 88 2.25 0.50 19.74
C ASN A 88 2.95 1.67 20.45
N THR A 89 4.07 2.16 19.90
CA THR A 89 4.80 3.33 20.38
C THR A 89 4.09 4.66 20.09
N GLY A 90 3.00 4.64 19.31
CA GLY A 90 2.30 5.82 18.82
C GLY A 90 2.88 6.40 17.52
N ALA A 91 3.99 5.86 17.01
CA ALA A 91 4.63 6.33 15.79
C ALA A 91 3.91 5.84 14.53
N LEU A 92 3.87 6.67 13.49
CA LEU A 92 3.47 6.28 12.15
C LEU A 92 4.56 5.40 11.51
N ILE A 93 4.17 4.20 11.10
CA ILE A 93 4.99 3.26 10.34
C ILE A 93 4.44 3.17 8.92
N VAL A 94 5.37 3.13 7.95
CA VAL A 94 5.08 2.83 6.56
C VAL A 94 5.82 1.54 6.21
N TYR A 95 5.09 0.48 5.86
CA TYR A 95 5.63 -0.87 5.65
C TYR A 95 5.04 -1.56 4.43
N GLY A 96 5.85 -2.19 3.59
CA GLY A 96 5.38 -2.85 2.37
C GLY A 96 6.54 -3.23 1.47
N ASP A 97 6.22 -3.51 0.22
CA ASP A 97 7.19 -3.95 -0.80
C ASP A 97 8.16 -2.82 -1.18
N ASP A 98 7.69 -1.58 -1.22
CA ASP A 98 8.49 -0.44 -1.68
C ASP A 98 9.22 0.26 -0.52
N ILE A 99 8.57 0.42 0.63
CA ILE A 99 9.07 1.21 1.76
C ILE A 99 8.88 0.46 3.07
N LYS A 100 9.96 0.35 3.85
CA LYS A 100 9.96 -0.13 5.24
C LYS A 100 10.60 0.93 6.14
N LYS A 101 9.77 1.76 6.78
CA LYS A 101 10.23 2.95 7.50
C LYS A 101 9.39 3.26 8.73
N ASN A 102 10.06 3.41 9.87
CA ASN A 102 9.54 4.17 10.99
C ASN A 102 9.74 5.66 10.68
N THR A 103 8.65 6.41 10.55
CA THR A 103 8.71 7.84 10.18
C THR A 103 9.07 8.74 11.35
N ALA A 104 9.12 8.20 12.58
CA ALA A 104 9.26 8.89 13.85
C ALA A 104 8.17 9.96 14.11
N GLN A 105 7.08 9.97 13.33
CA GLN A 105 5.97 10.91 13.51
C GLN A 105 4.97 10.36 14.51
N GLY A 106 4.68 11.11 15.57
CA GLY A 106 3.67 10.74 16.56
C GLY A 106 2.25 10.97 16.04
N MET A 107 1.43 9.92 16.01
CA MET A 107 0.02 9.99 15.65
C MET A 107 -0.86 10.16 16.89
N ASP A 108 -2.04 10.76 16.70
CA ASP A 108 -3.11 10.74 17.69
C ASP A 108 -3.49 9.28 18.05
N ALA A 109 -3.91 9.05 19.29
CA ALA A 109 -4.18 7.71 19.79
C ALA A 109 -5.49 7.09 19.31
N ALA A 110 -6.43 7.92 18.88
CA ALA A 110 -7.77 7.53 18.43
C ALA A 110 -7.96 7.81 16.94
N SER A 111 -6.88 7.96 16.18
CA SER A 111 -6.89 8.22 14.75
C SER A 111 -6.12 7.15 13.98
N SER A 112 -6.60 6.83 12.79
CA SER A 112 -5.96 5.90 11.85
C SER A 112 -5.35 6.70 10.70
N PRO A 113 -4.27 6.22 10.05
CA PRO A 113 -3.71 6.90 8.90
C PRO A 113 -4.53 6.59 7.64
N ALA A 114 -4.28 7.33 6.56
CA ALA A 114 -4.73 6.98 5.21
C ALA A 114 -3.57 7.12 4.24
N ILE A 115 -3.44 6.20 3.28
CA ILE A 115 -2.33 6.15 2.32
C ILE A 115 -2.85 6.14 0.88
N ALA A 116 -2.19 6.89 0.01
CA ALA A 116 -2.41 6.83 -1.44
C ALA A 116 -1.07 6.70 -2.17
N ARG A 117 -1.08 5.93 -3.26
CA ARG A 117 0.00 5.91 -4.25
C ARG A 117 -0.31 6.90 -5.35
N LEU A 118 0.62 7.81 -5.63
CA LEU A 118 0.52 8.80 -6.67
C LEU A 118 0.92 8.24 -8.04
N SER A 119 0.55 8.93 -9.12
CA SER A 119 0.85 8.51 -10.49
C SER A 119 2.35 8.46 -10.81
N ASP A 120 3.16 9.23 -10.10
CA ASP A 120 4.63 9.23 -10.20
C ASP A 120 5.30 8.15 -9.32
N GLY A 121 4.50 7.32 -8.64
CA GLY A 121 4.96 6.22 -7.81
C GLY A 121 5.28 6.58 -6.36
N ARG A 122 5.17 7.86 -5.96
CA ARG A 122 5.30 8.25 -4.55
C ARG A 122 4.14 7.73 -3.70
N TYR A 123 4.39 7.59 -2.41
CA TYR A 123 3.36 7.38 -1.41
C TYR A 123 3.17 8.64 -0.58
N VAL A 124 1.91 8.98 -0.35
CA VAL A 124 1.50 10.04 0.58
C VAL A 124 0.60 9.43 1.64
N VAL A 125 0.92 9.72 2.89
CA VAL A 125 0.16 9.31 4.07
C VAL A 125 -0.40 10.54 4.76
N ALA A 126 -1.71 10.61 4.91
CA ALA A 126 -2.39 11.58 5.76
C ALA A 126 -2.62 10.96 7.15
N PHE A 127 -2.39 11.73 8.21
CA PHE A 127 -2.65 11.27 9.58
C PHE A 127 -2.95 12.45 10.50
N GLN A 128 -3.72 12.21 11.55
CA GLN A 128 -3.83 13.14 12.67
C GLN A 128 -2.62 12.94 13.59
N ALA A 129 -1.86 14.01 13.82
CA ALA A 129 -0.74 13.98 14.75
C ALA A 129 -1.21 14.10 16.20
N ASN A 130 -0.31 13.83 17.16
CA ASN A 130 -0.60 13.89 18.59
C ASN A 130 -1.00 15.28 19.14
N ASN A 131 -0.83 16.33 18.34
CA ASN A 131 -1.31 17.69 18.60
C ASN A 131 -2.68 17.97 17.96
N HIS A 132 -3.37 16.92 17.48
CA HIS A 132 -4.67 16.95 16.81
C HIS A 132 -4.71 17.66 15.46
N ASP A 133 -3.57 18.04 14.89
CA ASP A 133 -3.50 18.63 13.55
C ASP A 133 -3.36 17.55 12.46
N LEU A 134 -3.81 17.90 11.26
CA LEU A 134 -3.58 17.14 10.05
C LEU A 134 -2.11 17.27 9.61
N TYR A 135 -1.46 16.13 9.50
CA TYR A 135 -0.11 15.98 8.96
C TYR A 135 -0.14 15.13 7.70
N ARG A 136 0.90 15.34 6.89
CA ARG A 136 1.17 14.58 5.69
C ARG A 136 2.60 14.06 5.72
N TRP A 137 2.80 12.77 5.52
CA TRP A 137 4.10 12.18 5.25
C TRP A 137 4.20 11.77 3.79
N ASP A 138 5.33 12.02 3.15
CA ASP A 138 5.59 11.64 1.76
C ASP A 138 6.92 10.92 1.61
N SER A 139 6.92 9.92 0.74
CA SER A 139 8.07 9.06 0.51
C SER A 139 9.32 9.80 0.02
N GLN A 140 9.16 10.90 -0.72
CA GLN A 140 10.25 11.74 -1.22
C GLN A 140 10.52 12.95 -0.31
N TYR A 141 9.47 13.64 0.13
CA TYR A 141 9.61 14.94 0.82
C TYR A 141 9.54 14.87 2.35
N GLY A 142 9.19 13.72 2.91
CA GLY A 142 9.05 13.54 4.36
C GLY A 142 7.78 14.19 4.95
N PRO A 143 7.77 14.44 6.28
CA PRO A 143 6.61 14.95 6.98
C PRO A 143 6.42 16.47 6.80
N ALA A 144 5.17 16.90 6.75
CA ALA A 144 4.75 18.29 6.77
C ALA A 144 3.47 18.45 7.63
N ARG A 145 3.47 19.46 8.50
CA ARG A 145 2.27 19.93 9.19
C ARG A 145 1.46 20.80 8.24
N LEU A 146 0.17 20.51 8.06
CA LEU A 146 -0.68 21.26 7.14
C LEU A 146 -1.39 22.46 7.79
N ASN A 147 -1.19 22.67 9.10
CA ASN A 147 -1.79 23.73 9.90
C ASN A 147 -3.34 23.73 9.85
N LEU A 148 -3.92 22.53 9.81
CA LEU A 148 -5.36 22.30 9.79
C LEU A 148 -5.73 21.41 10.98
N GLY A 149 -6.56 21.91 11.89
CA GLY A 149 -6.98 21.16 13.08
C GLY A 149 -8.02 20.10 12.73
N MET A 150 -7.81 18.87 13.20
CA MET A 150 -8.75 17.76 13.04
C MET A 150 -9.54 17.52 14.33
N MET A 151 -10.77 17.03 14.19
CA MET A 151 -11.56 16.56 15.32
C MET A 151 -10.92 15.29 15.93
N THR A 152 -10.72 15.28 17.24
CA THR A 152 -10.18 14.11 17.96
C THR A 152 -11.09 12.87 17.78
N GLY A 153 -10.48 11.69 17.63
CA GLY A 153 -11.23 10.45 17.42
C GLY A 153 -11.75 10.27 15.99
N THR A 154 -11.22 11.05 15.03
CA THR A 154 -11.54 10.93 13.60
C THR A 154 -10.26 10.64 12.82
N SER A 155 -10.41 10.12 11.61
CA SER A 155 -9.29 9.76 10.73
C SER A 155 -9.41 10.55 9.42
N PRO A 156 -8.29 10.92 8.79
CA PRO A 156 -8.33 11.49 7.45
C PRO A 156 -8.56 10.39 6.41
N SER A 157 -8.93 10.80 5.20
CA SER A 157 -8.94 9.95 4.01
C SER A 157 -8.23 10.68 2.87
N ILE A 158 -7.51 9.96 2.01
CA ILE A 158 -6.70 10.55 0.94
C ILE A 158 -7.00 9.88 -0.40
N ALA A 159 -7.13 10.69 -1.44
CA ALA A 159 -7.24 10.22 -2.82
C ALA A 159 -6.10 10.81 -3.66
N ALA A 160 -5.46 9.96 -4.46
CA ALA A 160 -4.54 10.41 -5.50
C ALA A 160 -5.34 11.08 -6.63
N GLY A 161 -4.91 12.27 -7.02
CA GLY A 161 -5.43 13.00 -8.17
C GLY A 161 -4.51 12.90 -9.39
N PRO A 162 -4.85 13.59 -10.49
CA PRO A 162 -4.05 13.62 -11.71
C PRO A 162 -2.67 14.25 -11.48
N SER A 163 -1.70 13.86 -12.30
CA SER A 163 -0.37 14.50 -12.36
C SER A 163 0.35 14.59 -11.00
N GLY A 164 0.19 13.58 -10.15
CA GLY A 164 0.84 13.53 -8.83
C GLY A 164 0.24 14.44 -7.77
N SER A 165 -0.93 15.05 -8.03
CA SER A 165 -1.72 15.74 -6.99
C SER A 165 -2.42 14.75 -6.07
N TYR A 166 -2.90 15.23 -4.93
CA TYR A 166 -3.73 14.47 -4.00
C TYR A 166 -4.64 15.40 -3.22
N ARG A 167 -5.74 14.84 -2.72
CA ARG A 167 -6.69 15.54 -1.84
C ARG A 167 -6.92 14.73 -0.58
N ILE A 168 -6.91 15.41 0.56
CA ILE A 168 -7.18 14.82 1.87
C ILE A 168 -8.54 15.34 2.35
N ALA A 169 -9.46 14.44 2.69
CA ALA A 169 -10.71 14.76 3.36
C ALA A 169 -10.59 14.46 4.86
N PHE A 170 -11.12 15.34 5.71
CA PHE A 170 -11.10 15.16 7.15
C PHE A 170 -12.26 15.89 7.81
N GLN A 171 -12.61 15.48 9.04
CA GLN A 171 -13.50 16.25 9.90
C GLN A 171 -12.65 17.27 10.67
N ALA A 172 -12.88 18.56 10.43
CA ALA A 172 -12.18 19.62 11.14
C ALA A 172 -12.61 19.68 12.62
N ASN A 173 -11.80 20.32 13.45
CA ASN A 173 -12.14 20.55 14.86
C ASN A 173 -13.39 21.43 15.08
N THR A 174 -13.95 22.03 14.03
CA THR A 174 -15.27 22.68 14.02
C THR A 174 -16.44 21.68 13.91
N GLY A 175 -16.15 20.41 13.61
CA GLY A 175 -17.15 19.36 13.34
C GLY A 175 -17.61 19.31 11.88
N GLU A 176 -17.04 20.12 11.01
CA GLU A 176 -17.42 20.19 9.59
C GLU A 176 -16.48 19.37 8.69
N LEU A 177 -16.97 19.02 7.51
CA LEU A 177 -16.21 18.38 6.45
C LEU A 177 -15.27 19.38 5.78
N TRP A 178 -13.98 19.08 5.81
CA TRP A 178 -12.94 19.88 5.19
C TRP A 178 -12.13 19.04 4.19
N THR A 179 -11.49 19.73 3.25
CA THR A 179 -10.46 19.12 2.40
C THR A 179 -9.18 19.93 2.36
N TYR A 180 -8.03 19.26 2.23
CA TYR A 180 -6.77 19.86 1.79
C TYR A 180 -6.48 19.43 0.35
N ASP A 181 -6.16 20.37 -0.54
CA ASP A 181 -5.75 20.07 -1.91
C ASP A 181 -4.26 20.39 -2.11
N SER A 182 -3.47 19.40 -2.52
CA SER A 182 -2.04 19.58 -2.74
C SER A 182 -1.72 20.55 -3.88
N ALA A 183 -2.63 20.72 -4.85
CA ALA A 183 -2.41 21.59 -6.00
C ALA A 183 -2.54 23.07 -5.64
N SER A 184 -3.46 23.42 -4.73
CA SER A 184 -3.60 24.79 -4.23
C SER A 184 -2.81 25.05 -2.95
N GLY A 185 -2.42 23.99 -2.22
CA GLY A 185 -1.74 24.07 -0.92
C GLY A 185 -2.65 24.55 0.21
N GLY A 186 -3.97 24.64 0.00
CA GLY A 186 -4.92 25.23 0.94
C GLY A 186 -5.96 24.24 1.49
N GLY A 187 -6.41 24.52 2.72
CA GLY A 187 -7.61 23.90 3.30
C GLY A 187 -8.88 24.60 2.82
N GLN A 188 -9.94 23.82 2.59
CA GLN A 188 -11.25 24.28 2.14
C GLN A 188 -12.32 23.71 3.08
N ASP A 189 -13.09 24.60 3.69
CA ASP A 189 -14.34 24.29 4.38
C ASP A 189 -15.48 24.10 3.37
N TRP A 190 -16.29 23.06 3.57
CA TRP A 190 -17.48 22.81 2.78
C TRP A 190 -18.78 23.17 3.50
N HIS A 191 -18.70 23.65 4.74
CA HIS A 191 -19.82 24.00 5.61
C HIS A 191 -20.84 22.84 5.72
N GLN A 192 -20.33 21.61 5.76
CA GLN A 192 -21.14 20.39 5.93
C GLN A 192 -20.87 19.80 7.31
N GLY A 193 -21.84 19.89 8.22
CA GLY A 193 -21.73 19.30 9.55
C GLY A 193 -21.66 17.78 9.51
N MET A 194 -20.63 17.21 10.12
CA MET A 194 -20.43 15.76 10.24
C MET A 194 -20.87 15.26 11.63
N ALA A 195 -21.32 14.01 11.72
CA ALA A 195 -21.60 13.39 13.01
C ALA A 195 -20.30 13.24 13.85
N PRO A 196 -20.37 13.22 15.19
CA PRO A 196 -19.19 12.98 16.01
C PRO A 196 -18.68 11.55 15.84
N PHE A 197 -17.35 11.37 15.92
CA PHE A 197 -16.66 10.07 15.81
C PHE A 197 -16.89 9.32 14.48
N THR A 198 -17.22 10.05 13.39
CA THR A 198 -17.16 9.53 12.02
C THR A 198 -15.99 10.16 11.29
N SER A 199 -15.49 9.47 10.28
CA SER A 199 -14.49 10.01 9.35
C SER A 199 -15.10 10.12 7.95
N PRO A 200 -14.68 11.08 7.13
CA PRO A 200 -15.06 11.08 5.72
C PRO A 200 -14.19 10.09 4.94
N SER A 201 -14.66 9.67 3.77
CA SER A 201 -13.85 8.93 2.79
C SER A 201 -13.87 9.64 1.46
N ILE A 202 -12.73 9.64 0.75
CA ILE A 202 -12.57 10.28 -0.56
C ILE A 202 -11.97 9.31 -1.58
N THR A 203 -12.42 9.40 -2.83
CA THR A 203 -11.83 8.70 -4.00
C THR A 203 -11.74 9.64 -5.19
N TRP A 204 -10.92 9.28 -6.18
CA TRP A 204 -10.97 9.88 -7.51
C TRP A 204 -11.74 8.95 -8.46
N ALA A 205 -12.86 9.40 -9.03
CA ALA A 205 -13.73 8.62 -9.91
C ALA A 205 -14.13 9.41 -11.17
N GLY A 206 -13.13 9.89 -11.92
CA GLY A 206 -13.33 10.91 -12.99
C GLY A 206 -13.41 12.34 -12.46
N GLY A 207 -13.30 12.49 -11.14
CA GLY A 207 -13.27 13.70 -10.33
C GLY A 207 -13.22 13.27 -8.86
N TRP A 208 -12.90 14.17 -7.94
CA TRP A 208 -12.92 13.82 -6.52
C TRP A 208 -14.37 13.67 -6.04
N GLN A 209 -14.61 12.64 -5.24
CA GLN A 209 -15.91 12.37 -4.64
C GLN A 209 -15.73 11.88 -3.20
N MET A 210 -16.54 12.41 -2.30
CA MET A 210 -16.53 12.07 -0.89
C MET A 210 -17.84 11.42 -0.45
N ALA A 211 -17.73 10.62 0.60
CA ALA A 211 -18.82 10.10 1.40
C ALA A 211 -18.58 10.42 2.87
N PHE A 212 -19.62 10.80 3.60
CA PHE A 212 -19.53 11.08 5.04
C PHE A 212 -20.87 10.85 5.73
N GLN A 213 -20.82 10.60 7.05
CA GLN A 213 -22.01 10.63 7.89
C GLN A 213 -22.27 12.06 8.33
N ALA A 214 -23.38 12.64 7.89
CA ALA A 214 -23.80 13.98 8.31
C ALA A 214 -24.25 13.97 9.78
N ASN A 215 -24.30 15.15 10.42
CA ASN A 215 -24.84 15.30 11.78
C ASN A 215 -26.32 14.89 11.94
N THR A 216 -27.03 14.69 10.83
CA THR A 216 -28.37 14.07 10.78
C THR A 216 -28.35 12.54 10.81
N SER A 217 -27.16 11.93 11.01
CA SER A 217 -26.89 10.49 10.97
C SER A 217 -27.09 9.80 9.61
N ASN A 218 -27.42 10.56 8.56
CA ASN A 218 -27.56 10.03 7.20
C ASN A 218 -26.23 10.00 6.46
N LEU A 219 -26.09 9.05 5.54
CA LEU A 219 -25.03 9.01 4.55
C LEU A 219 -25.22 10.12 3.51
N TYR A 220 -24.18 10.92 3.31
CA TYR A 220 -24.11 11.97 2.31
C TYR A 220 -22.99 11.71 1.30
N THR A 221 -23.22 12.15 0.07
CA THR A 221 -22.20 12.28 -0.96
C THR A 221 -21.92 13.74 -1.23
N PHE A 222 -20.65 14.07 -1.44
CA PHE A 222 -20.24 15.42 -1.81
C PHE A 222 -19.01 15.40 -2.70
N GLY A 223 -19.08 16.06 -3.85
CA GLY A 223 -17.91 16.34 -4.65
C GLY A 223 -18.21 16.79 -6.06
N GLY A 224 -17.25 16.57 -6.95
CA GLY A 224 -17.35 16.99 -8.35
C GLY A 224 -18.40 16.21 -9.14
N LEU A 225 -18.80 15.03 -8.68
CA LEU A 225 -19.75 14.15 -9.39
C LEU A 225 -21.17 14.27 -8.84
N ALA A 226 -21.33 14.30 -7.52
CA ALA A 226 -22.64 14.42 -6.88
C ALA A 226 -22.58 15.07 -5.50
N LYS A 227 -23.66 15.77 -5.14
CA LYS A 227 -23.92 16.33 -3.81
C LYS A 227 -25.33 15.94 -3.39
N ALA A 228 -25.48 14.96 -2.51
CA ALA A 228 -26.80 14.45 -2.13
C ALA A 228 -26.84 13.88 -0.71
N ASN A 229 -27.96 14.10 -0.03
CA ASN A 229 -28.38 13.27 1.10
C ASN A 229 -28.97 11.97 0.55
N LEU A 230 -28.36 10.82 0.82
CA LEU A 230 -28.87 9.54 0.33
C LEU A 230 -30.05 9.02 1.17
N ARG A 231 -30.36 9.66 2.30
CA ARG A 231 -31.42 9.29 3.26
C ARG A 231 -31.25 7.86 3.80
N LEU A 232 -30.00 7.41 3.86
CA LEU A 232 -29.61 6.11 4.41
C LEU A 232 -28.98 6.33 5.79
N GLY A 233 -29.64 5.83 6.84
CA GLY A 233 -29.16 5.98 8.22
C GLY A 233 -27.92 5.12 8.49
N MET A 234 -26.88 5.74 9.02
CA MET A 234 -25.63 5.07 9.41
C MET A 234 -25.61 4.79 10.91
N ALA A 235 -24.94 3.72 11.33
CA ALA A 235 -24.70 3.43 12.74
C ALA A 235 -23.85 4.54 13.39
N PRO A 236 -23.97 4.78 14.71
CA PRO A 236 -23.05 5.68 15.40
C PRO A 236 -21.63 5.12 15.42
N ARG A 237 -20.62 5.99 15.37
CA ARG A 237 -19.18 5.65 15.47
C ARG A 237 -18.68 4.69 14.37
N THR A 238 -19.35 4.67 13.22
CA THR A 238 -18.85 4.05 11.99
C THR A 238 -18.45 5.16 11.01
N SER A 239 -17.66 4.82 10.00
CA SER A 239 -17.33 5.72 8.90
C SER A 239 -17.72 5.07 7.57
N PRO A 240 -18.22 5.82 6.59
CA PRO A 240 -18.38 5.28 5.25
C PRO A 240 -17.02 5.18 4.57
N VAL A 241 -16.92 4.27 3.61
CA VAL A 241 -15.76 4.16 2.71
C VAL A 241 -16.24 4.23 1.28
N ILE A 242 -15.56 5.02 0.43
CA ILE A 242 -15.90 5.19 -0.98
C ILE A 242 -14.76 4.68 -1.87
N ALA A 243 -15.10 3.96 -2.94
CA ALA A 243 -14.16 3.58 -3.98
C ALA A 243 -14.70 3.90 -5.38
N GLN A 244 -13.78 4.13 -6.31
CA GLN A 244 -14.09 4.21 -7.72
C GLN A 244 -14.65 2.87 -8.23
N GLY A 245 -15.77 2.93 -8.94
CA GLY A 245 -16.32 1.84 -9.73
C GLY A 245 -16.01 2.01 -11.23
N SER A 246 -16.28 0.98 -12.03
CA SER A 246 -16.08 1.01 -13.49
C SER A 246 -16.92 2.07 -14.21
N SER A 247 -18.10 2.41 -13.70
CA SER A 247 -19.02 3.40 -14.26
C SER A 247 -19.55 4.40 -13.21
N GLY A 248 -18.74 4.72 -12.19
CA GLY A 248 -19.14 5.65 -11.13
C GLY A 248 -18.40 5.41 -9.83
N TYR A 249 -19.11 5.39 -8.71
CA TYR A 249 -18.53 5.12 -7.40
C TYR A 249 -19.46 4.28 -6.52
N ARG A 250 -18.87 3.60 -5.55
CA ARG A 250 -19.57 2.79 -4.56
C ARG A 250 -19.16 3.20 -3.16
N ILE A 251 -20.11 3.15 -2.25
CA ILE A 251 -19.92 3.50 -0.85
C ILE A 251 -20.35 2.32 0.00
N ALA A 252 -19.48 1.83 0.88
CA ALA A 252 -19.85 0.86 1.89
C ALA A 252 -19.96 1.54 3.26
N PHE A 253 -20.92 1.09 4.07
CA PHE A 253 -21.15 1.63 5.39
C PHE A 253 -21.86 0.61 6.30
N GLN A 254 -21.71 0.79 7.61
CA GLN A 254 -22.57 0.11 8.58
C GLN A 254 -23.87 0.91 8.72
N ALA A 255 -25.00 0.30 8.35
CA ALA A 255 -26.30 0.93 8.54
C ALA A 255 -26.68 1.00 10.02
N ASN A 256 -27.61 1.87 10.37
CA ASN A 256 -28.17 1.97 11.74
C ASN A 256 -28.90 0.71 12.22
N THR A 257 -29.12 -0.26 11.33
CA THR A 257 -29.59 -1.63 11.62
C THR A 257 -28.45 -2.60 11.96
N ALA A 258 -27.22 -2.10 12.12
CA ALA A 258 -25.98 -2.82 12.38
C ALA A 258 -25.46 -3.73 11.23
N SER A 259 -26.17 -3.82 10.11
CA SER A 259 -25.76 -4.60 8.94
C SER A 259 -24.83 -3.84 8.00
N LEU A 260 -24.02 -4.58 7.24
CA LEU A 260 -23.27 -4.06 6.09
C LEU A 260 -24.22 -3.67 4.96
N TRP A 261 -24.08 -2.44 4.50
CA TRP A 261 -24.76 -1.92 3.32
C TRP A 261 -23.73 -1.37 2.33
N HIS A 262 -24.11 -1.34 1.06
CA HIS A 262 -23.49 -0.42 0.13
C HIS A 262 -24.52 0.46 -0.57
N TRP A 263 -24.03 1.53 -1.19
CA TRP A 263 -24.73 2.32 -2.18
C TRP A 263 -23.88 2.41 -3.44
N ASP A 264 -24.47 2.14 -4.60
CA ASP A 264 -23.85 2.22 -5.91
C ASP A 264 -24.47 3.39 -6.69
N SER A 265 -23.64 4.22 -7.33
CA SER A 265 -24.12 5.40 -8.05
C SER A 265 -25.01 5.11 -9.26
N GLN A 266 -24.99 3.87 -9.75
CA GLN A 266 -25.78 3.42 -10.89
C GLN A 266 -26.97 2.56 -10.47
N SER A 267 -26.82 1.71 -9.43
CA SER A 267 -27.87 0.76 -9.02
C SER A 267 -28.52 1.06 -7.66
N GLY A 268 -28.06 2.07 -6.92
CA GLY A 268 -28.63 2.44 -5.63
C GLY A 268 -28.20 1.54 -4.46
N PRO A 269 -28.97 1.51 -3.35
CA PRO A 269 -28.59 0.81 -2.12
C PRO A 269 -28.75 -0.71 -2.22
N LYS A 270 -27.86 -1.45 -1.55
CA LYS A 270 -27.96 -2.89 -1.31
C LYS A 270 -27.69 -3.20 0.16
N ASN A 271 -28.61 -3.94 0.78
CA ASN A 271 -28.42 -4.54 2.09
C ASN A 271 -27.83 -5.94 1.94
N TRP A 272 -26.70 -6.22 2.57
CA TRP A 272 -26.12 -7.57 2.56
C TRP A 272 -26.75 -8.51 3.58
N ALA A 273 -27.52 -7.98 4.53
CA ALA A 273 -28.04 -8.72 5.68
C ALA A 273 -26.95 -9.43 6.51
N LEU A 274 -25.73 -8.88 6.50
CA LEU A 274 -24.59 -9.37 7.26
C LEU A 274 -24.29 -8.41 8.41
N GLY A 275 -24.32 -8.92 9.64
CA GLY A 275 -24.08 -8.12 10.84
C GLY A 275 -22.62 -7.70 10.98
N MET A 276 -22.40 -6.40 11.20
CA MET A 276 -21.08 -5.83 11.47
C MET A 276 -20.87 -5.63 12.97
N GLN A 277 -19.62 -5.73 13.42
CA GLN A 277 -19.23 -5.37 14.78
C GLN A 277 -19.53 -3.88 15.05
N PRO A 278 -20.24 -3.51 16.13
CA PRO A 278 -20.53 -2.11 16.44
C PRO A 278 -19.26 -1.25 16.60
N GLY A 279 -19.29 -0.03 16.07
CA GLY A 279 -18.17 0.92 16.14
C GLY A 279 -17.03 0.63 15.16
N THR A 280 -17.23 -0.29 14.21
CA THR A 280 -16.26 -0.58 13.13
C THR A 280 -16.75 0.00 11.81
N SER A 281 -15.84 0.14 10.85
CA SER A 281 -16.13 0.63 9.50
C SER A 281 -15.79 -0.45 8.48
N PRO A 282 -16.51 -0.55 7.35
CA PRO A 282 -16.12 -1.44 6.27
C PRO A 282 -14.96 -0.86 5.45
N ALA A 283 -14.36 -1.70 4.62
CA ALA A 283 -13.47 -1.32 3.53
C ALA A 283 -14.09 -1.71 2.19
N ILE A 284 -13.80 -0.96 1.12
CA ILE A 284 -14.20 -1.26 -0.25
C ILE A 284 -13.07 -0.95 -1.22
N VAL A 285 -12.95 -1.75 -2.28
CA VAL A 285 -12.06 -1.45 -3.40
C VAL A 285 -12.67 -1.86 -4.75
N GLY A 286 -12.41 -1.09 -5.79
CA GLY A 286 -12.69 -1.46 -7.17
C GLY A 286 -11.64 -2.44 -7.70
N LEU A 287 -12.06 -3.45 -8.44
CA LEU A 287 -11.16 -4.49 -8.96
C LEU A 287 -10.68 -4.15 -10.37
N SER A 288 -9.45 -4.56 -10.71
CA SER A 288 -8.85 -4.29 -12.03
C SER A 288 -9.59 -4.95 -13.20
N GLY A 289 -10.26 -6.08 -12.95
CA GLY A 289 -11.11 -6.77 -13.93
C GLY A 289 -12.56 -6.28 -13.97
N GLY A 290 -12.88 -5.20 -13.25
CA GLY A 290 -14.27 -4.78 -12.98
C GLY A 290 -14.86 -5.45 -11.75
N GLY A 291 -15.93 -4.86 -11.23
CA GLY A 291 -16.53 -5.26 -9.96
C GLY A 291 -15.87 -4.59 -8.75
N TYR A 292 -16.21 -5.07 -7.56
CA TYR A 292 -15.73 -4.54 -6.29
C TYR A 292 -15.56 -5.65 -5.25
N GLN A 293 -14.78 -5.37 -4.21
CA GLN A 293 -14.68 -6.20 -3.03
C GLN A 293 -14.89 -5.36 -1.77
N LEU A 294 -15.54 -5.96 -0.79
CA LEU A 294 -15.80 -5.44 0.54
C LEU A 294 -15.10 -6.31 1.58
N ALA A 295 -14.62 -5.68 2.64
CA ALA A 295 -14.13 -6.35 3.83
C ALA A 295 -14.68 -5.65 5.07
N PHE A 296 -15.03 -6.41 6.11
CA PHE A 296 -15.56 -5.86 7.35
C PHE A 296 -15.30 -6.79 8.53
N GLN A 297 -15.30 -6.23 9.75
CA GLN A 297 -15.36 -7.03 10.96
C GLN A 297 -16.81 -7.42 11.21
N ALA A 298 -17.13 -8.71 11.12
CA ALA A 298 -18.46 -9.20 11.47
C ALA A 298 -18.67 -9.16 12.98
N ASN A 299 -19.95 -9.16 13.40
CA ASN A 299 -20.32 -9.24 14.82
C ASN A 299 -19.94 -10.56 15.52
N THR A 300 -19.40 -11.52 14.76
CA THR A 300 -18.74 -12.73 15.28
C THR A 300 -17.29 -12.49 15.72
N GLY A 301 -16.74 -11.30 15.44
CA GLY A 301 -15.35 -10.93 15.70
C GLY A 301 -14.38 -11.30 14.57
N ASN A 302 -14.83 -12.04 13.55
CA ASN A 302 -13.99 -12.43 12.43
C ASN A 302 -13.99 -11.40 11.30
N LEU A 303 -12.93 -11.40 10.50
CA LEU A 303 -12.85 -10.73 9.22
C LEU A 303 -13.71 -11.47 8.18
N TRP A 304 -14.59 -10.73 7.52
CA TRP A 304 -15.42 -11.21 6.43
C TRP A 304 -15.09 -10.46 5.16
N SER A 305 -15.25 -11.14 4.02
CA SER A 305 -15.13 -10.53 2.70
C SER A 305 -16.33 -10.89 1.83
N VAL A 306 -16.88 -9.91 1.11
CA VAL A 306 -17.98 -10.11 0.16
C VAL A 306 -17.79 -9.22 -1.06
N GLY A 307 -18.34 -9.59 -2.21
CA GLY A 307 -18.18 -8.82 -3.44
C GLY A 307 -18.09 -9.74 -4.64
N ASP A 308 -17.42 -9.25 -5.69
CA ASP A 308 -17.32 -9.94 -6.98
C ASP A 308 -16.06 -10.82 -7.08
N ALA A 309 -15.10 -10.70 -6.15
CA ALA A 309 -13.89 -11.52 -6.15
C ALA A 309 -13.97 -12.67 -5.12
N GLY A 310 -14.16 -13.89 -5.65
CA GLY A 310 -14.12 -15.14 -4.88
C GLY A 310 -15.39 -15.42 -4.07
N SER A 311 -15.39 -16.52 -3.31
CA SER A 311 -16.55 -16.91 -2.50
C SER A 311 -16.73 -15.97 -1.30
N PRO A 312 -17.86 -15.24 -1.19
CA PRO A 312 -18.14 -14.37 -0.06
C PRO A 312 -18.27 -15.17 1.25
N GLY A 313 -17.73 -14.66 2.35
CA GLY A 313 -17.94 -15.28 3.66
C GLY A 313 -16.91 -14.93 4.73
N ASP A 314 -17.03 -15.67 5.84
CA ASP A 314 -16.12 -15.64 6.99
C ASP A 314 -14.75 -16.20 6.60
N LEU A 315 -13.71 -15.38 6.72
CA LEU A 315 -12.33 -15.80 6.42
C LEU A 315 -11.70 -16.61 7.57
N LYS A 316 -12.40 -16.78 8.70
CA LYS A 316 -11.90 -17.46 9.90
C LYS A 316 -10.65 -16.79 10.50
N LEU A 317 -10.50 -15.50 10.26
CA LEU A 317 -9.43 -14.66 10.80
C LEU A 317 -10.01 -13.72 11.86
N GLY A 318 -9.61 -13.88 13.12
CA GLY A 318 -10.10 -13.05 14.22
C GLY A 318 -9.52 -11.64 14.19
N MET A 319 -10.40 -10.63 14.21
CA MET A 319 -10.03 -9.22 14.33
C MET A 319 -10.10 -8.76 15.79
N ASP A 320 -9.31 -7.75 16.16
CA ASP A 320 -9.37 -7.17 17.51
C ASP A 320 -10.78 -6.63 17.82
N SER A 321 -11.31 -6.95 19.00
CA SER A 321 -12.62 -6.48 19.47
C SER A 321 -12.67 -4.97 19.79
N LYS A 322 -11.54 -4.28 19.88
CA LYS A 322 -11.43 -2.85 20.22
C LYS A 322 -11.73 -1.90 19.06
N ALA A 323 -12.75 -2.20 18.25
CA ALA A 323 -13.23 -1.34 17.17
C ALA A 323 -12.16 -0.99 16.11
N THR A 324 -11.43 -2.00 15.62
CA THR A 324 -10.56 -1.85 14.45
C THR A 324 -11.35 -2.09 13.16
N SER A 325 -10.96 -1.43 12.08
CA SER A 325 -11.55 -1.63 10.75
C SER A 325 -10.50 -2.26 9.82
N PRO A 326 -10.90 -3.09 8.85
CA PRO A 326 -9.98 -3.54 7.81
C PRO A 326 -9.69 -2.41 6.81
N SER A 327 -8.65 -2.61 5.99
CA SER A 327 -8.33 -1.79 4.83
C SER A 327 -8.08 -2.68 3.62
N LEU A 328 -8.49 -2.21 2.44
CA LEU A 328 -8.39 -2.94 1.17
C LEU A 328 -7.53 -2.15 0.19
N ALA A 329 -6.68 -2.86 -0.55
CA ALA A 329 -6.14 -2.37 -1.81
C ALA A 329 -6.48 -3.35 -2.94
N GLY A 330 -6.69 -2.81 -4.14
CA GLY A 330 -6.91 -3.56 -5.37
C GLY A 330 -5.66 -3.56 -6.25
N GLY A 331 -5.71 -4.30 -7.36
CA GLY A 331 -4.62 -4.37 -8.34
C GLY A 331 -3.69 -5.56 -8.17
N TYR A 332 -4.12 -6.60 -7.45
CA TYR A 332 -3.39 -7.85 -7.30
C TYR A 332 -3.90 -8.82 -8.34
N GLY A 333 -3.45 -8.75 -9.60
CA GLY A 333 -3.91 -9.69 -10.63
C GLY A 333 -3.98 -11.13 -10.09
N SER A 334 -5.11 -11.79 -10.32
CA SER A 334 -5.39 -13.14 -9.85
C SER A 334 -4.36 -14.14 -10.39
N ALA A 335 -3.27 -14.30 -9.66
CA ALA A 335 -2.40 -15.45 -9.66
C ALA A 335 -1.55 -15.31 -8.40
N ALA A 336 -1.48 -16.36 -7.61
CA ALA A 336 -0.42 -16.48 -6.62
C ALA A 336 0.94 -16.39 -7.36
N ALA A 337 1.49 -15.17 -7.41
CA ALA A 337 2.85 -14.74 -7.70
C ALA A 337 3.64 -15.50 -8.79
N ILE A 338 3.11 -15.54 -10.01
CA ILE A 338 3.92 -15.83 -11.20
C ILE A 338 3.92 -14.55 -12.05
N GLY A 339 4.98 -13.74 -11.93
CA GLY A 339 5.22 -12.55 -12.77
C GLY A 339 4.89 -11.20 -12.17
N ARG A 340 4.71 -11.10 -10.84
CA ARG A 340 4.48 -9.81 -10.14
C ARG A 340 5.58 -8.78 -10.44
N TYR A 341 6.80 -9.24 -10.67
CA TYR A 341 7.94 -8.37 -10.94
C TYR A 341 8.08 -7.93 -12.40
N ASN A 342 7.39 -8.57 -13.35
CA ASN A 342 7.59 -8.37 -14.78
C ASN A 342 7.46 -6.90 -15.21
N ALA A 343 6.39 -6.22 -14.76
CA ALA A 343 6.18 -4.81 -15.06
C ALA A 343 7.28 -3.92 -14.46
N GLY A 344 7.73 -4.23 -13.24
CA GLY A 344 8.81 -3.51 -12.57
C GLY A 344 10.17 -3.72 -13.23
N ILE A 345 10.47 -4.95 -13.64
CA ILE A 345 11.70 -5.34 -14.36
C ILE A 345 11.75 -4.59 -15.70
N LEU A 346 10.63 -4.59 -16.44
CA LEU A 346 10.53 -3.87 -17.72
C LEU A 346 10.66 -2.35 -17.54
N ALA A 347 10.00 -1.78 -16.53
CA ALA A 347 10.12 -0.36 -16.20
C ALA A 347 11.56 0.01 -15.83
N GLY A 348 12.25 -0.85 -15.06
CA GLY A 348 13.66 -0.68 -14.69
C GLY A 348 14.54 -0.60 -15.92
N ALA A 349 14.41 -1.57 -16.82
CA ALA A 349 15.16 -1.60 -18.08
C ALA A 349 14.86 -0.39 -18.98
N ASN A 350 13.61 0.10 -19.00
CA ASN A 350 13.18 1.26 -19.79
C ASN A 350 13.72 2.61 -19.31
N ARG A 351 14.36 2.68 -18.13
CA ARG A 351 15.11 3.87 -17.71
C ARG A 351 16.36 4.10 -18.55
N TYR A 352 16.87 3.07 -19.20
CA TYR A 352 18.10 3.12 -19.96
C TYR A 352 17.82 3.06 -21.47
N PRO A 353 18.16 4.12 -22.22
CA PRO A 353 18.01 4.13 -23.67
C PRO A 353 18.97 3.12 -24.33
N ASN A 354 18.70 2.77 -25.58
CA ASN A 354 19.62 1.96 -26.37
C ASN A 354 20.99 2.66 -26.46
N ASN A 355 22.06 1.88 -26.43
CA ASN A 355 23.46 2.33 -26.39
C ASN A 355 23.86 3.07 -25.09
N TYR A 356 23.11 2.98 -23.99
CA TYR A 356 23.49 3.58 -22.71
C TYR A 356 24.71 2.88 -22.08
N PRO A 357 25.75 3.60 -21.61
CA PRO A 357 26.95 3.02 -21.01
C PRO A 357 26.68 2.52 -19.58
N TYR A 358 26.10 1.32 -19.44
CA TYR A 358 25.76 0.75 -18.13
C TYR A 358 26.99 0.33 -17.33
N GLY A 359 28.05 -0.17 -18.00
CA GLY A 359 29.34 -0.50 -17.39
C GLY A 359 29.36 -1.81 -16.60
N GLN A 360 28.35 -2.67 -16.74
CA GLN A 360 28.26 -3.97 -16.06
C GLN A 360 27.76 -5.07 -17.02
N GLN A 361 28.03 -6.32 -16.65
CA GLN A 361 27.61 -7.52 -17.39
C GLN A 361 26.09 -7.70 -17.42
N CYS A 362 25.60 -8.45 -18.43
CA CYS A 362 24.16 -8.64 -18.68
C CYS A 362 23.41 -9.24 -17.48
N LEU A 363 24.02 -10.18 -16.74
CA LEU A 363 23.44 -10.73 -15.53
C LEU A 363 23.25 -9.66 -14.44
N VAL A 364 24.27 -8.85 -14.17
CA VAL A 364 24.22 -7.78 -13.15
C VAL A 364 23.14 -6.76 -13.51
N PHE A 365 23.04 -6.38 -14.79
CA PHE A 365 21.97 -5.51 -15.27
C PHE A 365 20.59 -6.09 -15.00
N VAL A 366 20.39 -7.37 -15.27
CA VAL A 366 19.12 -8.06 -15.01
C VAL A 366 18.82 -8.15 -13.51
N GLU A 367 19.79 -8.51 -12.68
CA GLU A 367 19.65 -8.53 -11.22
C GLU A 367 19.28 -7.15 -10.66
N ASP A 368 19.89 -6.08 -11.18
CA ASP A 368 19.57 -4.70 -10.79
C ASP A 368 18.13 -4.33 -11.16
N GLN A 369 17.63 -4.81 -12.31
CA GLN A 369 16.24 -4.57 -12.71
C GLN A 369 15.24 -5.39 -11.88
N ILE A 370 15.63 -6.60 -11.47
CA ILE A 370 14.85 -7.40 -10.50
C ILE A 370 14.81 -6.68 -9.16
N ARG A 371 15.96 -6.22 -8.64
CA ARG A 371 16.03 -5.44 -7.39
C ARG A 371 15.22 -4.14 -7.49
N TYR A 372 15.29 -3.44 -8.63
CA TYR A 372 14.44 -2.26 -8.89
C TYR A 372 12.94 -2.59 -8.89
N ALA A 373 12.57 -3.80 -9.32
CA ALA A 373 11.18 -4.25 -9.27
C ALA A 373 10.70 -4.64 -7.86
N GLY A 374 11.57 -4.56 -6.84
CA GLY A 374 11.31 -5.10 -5.50
C GLY A 374 11.46 -6.62 -5.42
N GLY A 375 12.14 -7.22 -6.41
CA GLY A 375 12.40 -8.64 -6.50
C GLY A 375 13.51 -9.14 -5.57
N PRO A 376 13.63 -10.47 -5.41
CA PRO A 376 14.66 -11.07 -4.58
C PRO A 376 16.07 -10.70 -5.04
N SER A 377 17.00 -10.63 -4.09
CA SER A 377 18.43 -10.53 -4.40
C SER A 377 18.91 -11.92 -4.82
N ILE A 378 19.05 -12.11 -6.12
CA ILE A 378 19.60 -13.32 -6.72
C ILE A 378 21.10 -13.11 -6.82
N HIS A 379 21.88 -13.84 -6.03
CA HIS A 379 23.34 -13.84 -6.13
C HIS A 379 23.79 -15.14 -6.80
N MET A 380 24.51 -15.02 -7.91
CA MET A 380 25.00 -16.17 -8.68
C MET A 380 26.51 -16.35 -8.46
N PRO A 381 26.95 -17.10 -7.43
CA PRO A 381 28.36 -17.41 -7.22
C PRO A 381 28.83 -18.33 -8.35
N GLY A 382 29.76 -17.84 -9.17
CA GLY A 382 30.02 -18.37 -10.51
C GLY A 382 30.31 -19.88 -10.61
N ALA A 383 29.48 -20.55 -11.41
CA ALA A 383 29.78 -21.66 -12.32
C ALA A 383 28.52 -21.87 -13.19
N PRO A 384 28.60 -21.88 -14.54
CA PRO A 384 27.40 -21.96 -15.40
C PRO A 384 26.47 -23.16 -15.12
N SER A 385 27.05 -24.27 -14.65
CA SER A 385 26.32 -25.51 -14.34
C SER A 385 25.30 -25.39 -13.21
N THR A 386 25.37 -24.35 -12.36
CA THR A 386 24.45 -24.16 -11.22
C THR A 386 23.42 -23.05 -11.43
N TYR A 387 23.48 -22.30 -12.54
CA TYR A 387 22.58 -21.16 -12.75
C TYR A 387 21.12 -21.56 -12.85
N GLN A 388 20.81 -22.64 -13.56
CA GLN A 388 19.42 -23.10 -13.71
C GLN A 388 18.82 -23.54 -12.36
N SER A 389 19.62 -24.19 -11.50
CA SER A 389 19.17 -24.60 -10.17
C SER A 389 19.04 -23.43 -9.19
N ILE A 390 19.85 -22.38 -9.36
CA ILE A 390 19.69 -21.12 -8.61
C ILE A 390 18.44 -20.38 -9.09
N TRP A 391 18.26 -20.19 -10.40
CA TRP A 391 17.06 -19.56 -10.95
C TRP A 391 15.78 -20.28 -10.53
N ALA A 392 15.76 -21.62 -10.50
CA ALA A 392 14.60 -22.39 -10.07
C ALA A 392 14.16 -22.11 -8.61
N GLN A 393 15.08 -21.63 -7.75
CA GLN A 393 14.76 -21.21 -6.38
C GLN A 393 13.95 -19.91 -6.36
N PHE A 394 14.20 -18.99 -7.30
CA PHE A 394 13.63 -17.64 -7.32
C PHE A 394 12.60 -17.40 -8.44
N ALA A 395 12.51 -18.30 -9.41
CA ALA A 395 11.71 -18.13 -10.62
C ALA A 395 11.01 -19.43 -11.04
N THR A 396 9.90 -19.30 -11.78
CA THR A 396 9.24 -20.42 -12.46
C THR A 396 9.69 -20.47 -13.91
N GLY A 397 9.98 -21.68 -14.41
CA GLY A 397 10.28 -21.88 -15.82
C GLY A 397 9.08 -21.53 -16.70
N GLN A 398 9.33 -20.86 -17.81
CA GLN A 398 8.33 -20.46 -18.80
C GLN A 398 8.56 -21.19 -20.13
N SER A 399 7.53 -21.20 -20.96
CA SER A 399 7.62 -21.57 -22.38
C SER A 399 7.30 -20.36 -23.24
N TRP A 400 7.59 -20.43 -24.53
CA TRP A 400 7.17 -19.39 -25.48
C TRP A 400 5.66 -19.16 -25.50
N ALA A 401 4.85 -20.17 -25.16
CA ALA A 401 3.40 -20.02 -25.04
C ALA A 401 2.98 -19.21 -23.79
N THR A 402 3.82 -19.16 -22.76
CA THR A 402 3.51 -18.51 -21.48
C THR A 402 4.35 -17.26 -21.22
N VAL A 403 5.38 -16.99 -22.03
CA VAL A 403 6.30 -15.87 -21.84
C VAL A 403 5.58 -14.53 -21.91
N ALA A 404 6.05 -13.57 -21.11
CA ALA A 404 5.53 -12.22 -21.07
C ALA A 404 6.69 -11.20 -20.97
N PRO A 405 6.47 -9.94 -21.36
CA PRO A 405 7.43 -8.87 -21.11
C PRO A 405 7.84 -8.84 -19.63
N GLY A 406 9.12 -8.66 -19.34
CA GLY A 406 9.72 -8.75 -18.00
C GLY A 406 10.20 -10.14 -17.60
N ASP A 407 9.91 -11.19 -18.37
CA ASP A 407 10.54 -12.49 -18.17
C ASP A 407 12.03 -12.46 -18.55
N ILE A 408 12.80 -13.35 -17.95
CA ILE A 408 14.23 -13.47 -18.12
C ILE A 408 14.50 -14.60 -19.11
N CYS A 409 15.32 -14.36 -20.13
CA CYS A 409 15.82 -15.42 -21.00
C CYS A 409 17.32 -15.59 -20.75
N GLN A 410 17.74 -16.82 -20.52
CA GLN A 410 19.13 -17.18 -20.28
C GLN A 410 19.58 -18.27 -21.26
N TRP A 411 20.79 -18.14 -21.79
CA TRP A 411 21.43 -19.18 -22.60
C TRP A 411 22.95 -19.20 -22.41
N TYR A 412 23.59 -20.23 -22.96
CA TYR A 412 25.04 -20.37 -23.03
C TYR A 412 25.47 -20.34 -24.51
N ASP A 413 26.43 -19.48 -24.86
CA ASP A 413 26.86 -19.25 -26.24
C ASP A 413 28.22 -19.88 -26.60
N GLY A 414 28.81 -20.68 -25.70
CA GLY A 414 30.14 -21.25 -25.88
C GLY A 414 31.27 -20.41 -25.28
N HIS A 415 31.05 -19.11 -25.06
CA HIS A 415 32.01 -18.18 -24.48
C HIS A 415 31.61 -17.70 -23.07
N GLY A 416 30.32 -17.73 -22.75
CA GLY A 416 29.80 -17.43 -21.44
C GLY A 416 28.29 -17.59 -21.36
N GLU A 417 27.73 -17.29 -20.20
CA GLU A 417 26.29 -17.21 -20.02
C GLU A 417 25.79 -15.81 -20.36
N HIS A 418 24.69 -15.76 -21.08
CA HIS A 418 24.06 -14.52 -21.46
C HIS A 418 22.64 -14.48 -20.90
N THR A 419 22.25 -13.33 -20.36
CA THR A 419 20.97 -13.12 -19.69
C THR A 419 20.31 -11.84 -20.21
N VAL A 420 19.05 -11.93 -20.63
CA VAL A 420 18.29 -10.79 -21.17
C VAL A 420 16.91 -10.71 -20.55
N ILE A 421 16.28 -9.55 -20.68
CA ILE A 421 14.87 -9.33 -20.33
C ILE A 421 14.06 -9.34 -21.63
N ILE A 422 13.00 -10.14 -21.67
CA ILE A 422 12.00 -10.13 -22.74
C ILE A 422 11.23 -8.80 -22.69
N THR A 423 11.18 -8.06 -23.79
CA THR A 423 10.40 -6.82 -23.90
C THR A 423 9.11 -6.96 -24.69
N GLY A 424 8.93 -8.08 -25.41
CA GLY A 424 7.75 -8.37 -26.22
C GLY A 424 7.95 -9.56 -27.14
N GLY A 425 6.88 -10.03 -27.76
CA GLY A 425 6.86 -11.23 -28.60
C GLY A 425 6.72 -12.53 -27.79
N ASN A 426 6.44 -13.62 -28.49
CA ASN A 426 6.07 -14.92 -27.92
C ASN A 426 6.69 -16.09 -28.70
N SER A 427 7.70 -15.84 -29.52
CA SER A 427 8.45 -16.86 -30.24
C SER A 427 9.90 -16.43 -30.44
N PRO A 428 10.81 -17.38 -30.71
CA PRO A 428 12.18 -17.11 -31.16
C PRO A 428 12.31 -16.06 -32.27
N THR A 429 11.36 -16.03 -33.21
CA THR A 429 11.45 -15.22 -34.42
C THR A 429 10.88 -13.81 -34.26
N ASN A 430 9.98 -13.60 -33.29
CA ASN A 430 9.34 -12.31 -33.06
C ASN A 430 9.68 -11.66 -31.71
N ALA A 431 10.39 -12.37 -30.84
CA ALA A 431 10.75 -11.85 -29.53
C ALA A 431 11.70 -10.67 -29.62
N THR A 432 11.47 -9.69 -28.77
CA THR A 432 12.34 -8.53 -28.55
C THR A 432 12.90 -8.57 -27.15
N VAL A 433 14.14 -8.14 -27.00
CA VAL A 433 14.88 -8.23 -25.73
C VAL A 433 15.71 -6.99 -25.45
N VAL A 434 16.08 -6.84 -24.17
CA VAL A 434 17.04 -5.84 -23.68
C VAL A 434 18.06 -6.48 -22.75
N ASP A 435 19.32 -6.08 -22.90
CA ASP A 435 20.47 -6.57 -22.15
C ASP A 435 21.56 -5.49 -22.07
N SER A 436 22.61 -5.69 -21.26
CA SER A 436 23.72 -4.73 -21.14
C SER A 436 25.05 -5.20 -21.76
N ASN A 437 25.11 -6.34 -22.45
CA ASN A 437 26.40 -6.90 -22.86
C ASN A 437 26.46 -7.52 -24.27
N TYR A 438 25.56 -7.17 -25.17
CA TYR A 438 25.74 -7.57 -26.56
C TYR A 438 27.01 -6.93 -27.17
N GLY A 439 28.03 -7.76 -27.44
CA GLY A 439 29.30 -7.34 -28.05
C GLY A 439 30.41 -6.86 -27.10
N TYR A 440 30.41 -7.27 -25.83
CA TYR A 440 31.46 -6.96 -24.81
C TYR A 440 31.66 -5.48 -24.43
N ASN A 441 30.81 -4.58 -24.93
CA ASN A 441 30.96 -3.14 -24.71
C ASN A 441 30.31 -2.64 -23.40
N MET A 442 29.63 -3.52 -22.64
CA MET A 442 28.91 -3.19 -21.41
C MET A 442 27.89 -2.04 -21.56
N ARG A 443 27.19 -1.99 -22.71
CA ARG A 443 26.18 -0.99 -23.04
C ARG A 443 24.81 -1.63 -23.18
N VAL A 444 23.75 -0.87 -22.84
CA VAL A 444 22.37 -1.34 -23.01
C VAL A 444 22.06 -1.52 -24.49
N ASN A 445 21.63 -2.71 -24.88
CA ASN A 445 21.29 -3.07 -26.25
C ASN A 445 19.87 -3.60 -26.32
N ARG A 446 19.09 -3.09 -27.28
CA ARG A 446 17.72 -3.53 -27.58
C ARG A 446 17.68 -4.09 -28.99
N GLY A 447 16.92 -5.18 -29.19
CA GLY A 447 16.80 -5.78 -30.51
C GLY A 447 15.97 -7.05 -30.52
N SER A 448 15.96 -7.73 -31.67
CA SER A 448 15.33 -9.05 -31.76
C SER A 448 16.14 -10.08 -30.99
N TRP A 449 15.46 -11.03 -30.38
CA TRP A 449 16.12 -12.16 -29.73
C TRP A 449 16.95 -12.97 -30.73
N SER A 450 16.43 -13.12 -31.96
CA SER A 450 17.13 -13.78 -33.06
C SER A 450 18.46 -13.13 -33.45
N SER A 451 18.64 -11.84 -33.17
CA SER A 451 19.91 -11.14 -33.47
C SER A 451 21.03 -11.46 -32.49
N ARG A 452 20.77 -12.23 -31.42
CA ARG A 452 21.74 -12.53 -30.35
C ARG A 452 22.60 -13.79 -30.59
N ASP A 453 22.61 -14.28 -31.83
CA ASP A 453 23.46 -15.37 -32.37
C ASP A 453 23.65 -16.58 -31.44
N ALA A 454 22.57 -17.08 -30.86
CA ALA A 454 22.55 -18.38 -30.21
C ALA A 454 21.99 -19.39 -31.23
N GLY A 455 22.68 -20.49 -31.52
CA GLY A 455 22.09 -21.58 -32.29
C GLY A 455 20.79 -22.06 -31.61
N PHE A 456 19.64 -21.59 -32.10
CA PHE A 456 18.34 -21.58 -31.40
C PHE A 456 17.64 -22.95 -31.35
N ALA A 457 18.39 -24.03 -31.09
CA ALA A 457 17.81 -25.33 -30.85
C ALA A 457 17.02 -25.32 -29.54
N ALA A 458 15.88 -26.03 -29.50
CA ALA A 458 15.23 -26.34 -28.24
C ALA A 458 16.27 -26.98 -27.30
N ASN A 459 16.37 -26.49 -26.06
CA ASN A 459 17.32 -26.87 -25.00
C ASN A 459 18.61 -26.04 -24.87
N THR A 460 18.87 -25.03 -25.72
CA THR A 460 20.03 -24.13 -25.54
C THR A 460 19.73 -22.90 -24.68
N TYR A 461 18.46 -22.64 -24.36
CA TYR A 461 18.02 -21.51 -23.53
C TYR A 461 16.92 -21.92 -22.53
N LYS A 462 16.74 -21.09 -21.50
CA LYS A 462 15.67 -21.19 -20.50
C LYS A 462 14.99 -19.84 -20.34
N LEU A 463 13.67 -19.88 -20.22
CA LEU A 463 12.84 -18.71 -19.89
C LEU A 463 12.42 -18.82 -18.42
N TRP A 464 12.52 -17.72 -17.69
CA TRP A 464 12.26 -17.65 -16.26
C TRP A 464 11.34 -16.47 -15.95
N ARG A 465 10.42 -16.69 -15.02
CA ARG A 465 9.58 -15.65 -14.45
C ARG A 465 9.79 -15.56 -12.95
N VAL A 466 10.21 -14.41 -12.48
CA VAL A 466 10.55 -14.21 -11.05
C VAL A 466 9.30 -14.32 -10.19
N LYS A 467 9.39 -15.09 -9.09
CA LYS A 467 8.28 -15.39 -8.17
C LYS A 467 8.09 -14.33 -7.11
#